data_AF-A0A3C0T7T4-F1
#
_entry.id   AF-A0A3C0T7T4-F1
#
_cell.length_a   1.000
_cell.length_b   1.000
_cell.length_c   1.000
_cell.angle_alpha   90.00
_cell.angle_beta   90.00
_cell.angle_gamma   90.00
#
_symmetry.space_group_name_H-M   'P 1'
#
loop_
_entity.id
_entity.type
_entity.pdbx_description
1 polymer ?
#
loop_
_entity_poly.entity_id
_entity_poly.type
_entity_poly.pdbx_seq_one_letter_code
_entity_poly.pdbx_strand_id
1 'polypeptide(L)'
;MSDSVQNQDKDKAPYQEFSERLTDAMLEAGYAAREGSWSRLPVEIEPLRREAQAKSLTTARKYLEGEALPRRHRLERIAEWLNV
;
A
#
# COMPACT_ATOMS: atom_id res chain seq x y z
N MET A 1 -27.97 -20.70 -22.16
CA MET A 1 -28.24 -19.55 -21.26
C MET A 1 -27.09 -19.51 -20.29
N SER A 2 -26.26 -18.48 -20.45
CA SER A 2 -24.94 -18.36 -19.82
C SER A 2 -25.08 -17.43 -18.62
N ASP A 3 -25.04 -17.97 -17.41
CA ASP A 3 -24.92 -17.16 -16.19
C ASP A 3 -23.96 -17.86 -15.23
N SER A 4 -22.66 -17.64 -15.44
CA SER A 4 -21.60 -17.96 -14.48
C SER A 4 -20.45 -16.96 -14.61
N VAL A 5 -20.77 -15.67 -14.50
CA VAL A 5 -19.78 -14.62 -14.27
C VAL A 5 -20.36 -13.73 -13.18
N GLN A 6 -19.93 -13.94 -11.94
CA GLN A 6 -19.92 -12.94 -10.85
C GLN A 6 -19.64 -13.65 -9.52
N ASN A 7 -18.37 -13.95 -9.26
CA ASN A 7 -17.91 -14.19 -7.88
C ASN A 7 -16.39 -14.00 -7.74
N GLN A 8 -15.82 -12.98 -8.40
CA GLN A 8 -14.39 -12.65 -8.25
C GLN A 8 -14.11 -11.37 -7.43
N ASP A 9 -15.15 -10.60 -7.07
CA ASP A 9 -14.95 -9.30 -6.39
C ASP A 9 -15.11 -9.34 -4.86
N LYS A 10 -15.40 -10.51 -4.26
CA LYS A 10 -15.59 -10.62 -2.80
C LYS A 10 -14.29 -10.60 -1.98
N ASP A 11 -13.14 -10.84 -2.62
CA ASP A 11 -11.86 -11.00 -1.92
C ASP A 11 -10.87 -9.83 -2.15
N LYS A 12 -11.28 -8.78 -2.87
CA LYS A 12 -10.43 -7.62 -3.12
C LYS A 12 -10.47 -6.67 -1.93
N ALA A 13 -9.29 -6.25 -1.47
CA ALA A 13 -9.19 -5.26 -0.40
C ALA A 13 -9.90 -3.95 -0.81
N PRO A 14 -10.56 -3.24 0.13
CA PRO A 14 -11.42 -2.10 -0.19
C PRO A 14 -10.69 -0.94 -0.89
N TYR A 15 -9.37 -0.86 -0.76
CA TYR A 15 -8.54 0.17 -1.36
C TYR A 15 -7.42 -0.43 -2.23
N GLN A 16 -7.72 -1.50 -2.97
CA GLN A 16 -6.73 -2.21 -3.79
C GLN A 16 -6.02 -1.30 -4.81
N GLU A 17 -6.76 -0.49 -5.57
CA GLU A 17 -6.15 0.43 -6.55
C GLU A 17 -5.20 1.43 -5.89
N PHE A 18 -5.56 1.92 -4.70
CA PHE A 18 -4.68 2.79 -3.91
C PHE A 18 -3.42 2.05 -3.47
N SER A 19 -3.53 0.81 -2.98
CA SER A 19 -2.36 0.04 -2.56
C SER A 19 -1.42 -0.30 -3.70
N GLU A 20 -1.95 -0.59 -4.88
CA GLU A 20 -1.17 -0.86 -6.09
C GLU A 20 -0.38 0.40 -6.48
N ARG A 21 -1.05 1.55 -6.61
CA ARG A 21 -0.40 2.83 -6.92
C ARG A 21 0.62 3.26 -5.87
N LEU A 22 0.34 3.04 -4.59
CA LEU A 22 1.27 3.33 -3.50
C LEU A 22 2.52 2.45 -3.60
N THR A 23 2.32 1.16 -3.89
CA THR A 23 3.41 0.21 -4.05
C THR A 23 4.28 0.59 -5.24
N ASP A 24 3.68 0.90 -6.39
CA ASP A 24 4.40 1.31 -7.59
C ASP A 24 5.22 2.58 -7.35
N ALA A 25 4.63 3.61 -6.74
CA ALA A 25 5.33 4.85 -6.41
C ALA A 25 6.51 4.62 -5.43
N MET A 26 6.34 3.71 -4.47
CA MET A 26 7.43 3.33 -3.57
C MET A 26 8.55 2.56 -4.28
N LEU A 27 8.22 1.69 -5.24
CA LEU A 27 9.21 0.97 -6.06
C LEU A 27 9.99 1.95 -6.95
N GLU A 28 9.30 2.86 -7.61
CA GLU A 28 9.92 3.92 -8.44
C GLU A 28 10.85 4.83 -7.61
N ALA A 29 10.47 5.12 -6.36
CA ALA A 29 11.29 5.88 -5.43
C ALA A 29 12.42 5.06 -4.78
N GLY A 30 12.59 3.78 -5.13
CA GLY A 30 13.70 2.94 -4.68
C GLY A 30 13.52 2.27 -3.31
N TYR A 31 12.29 2.16 -2.82
CA TYR A 31 11.96 1.51 -1.55
C TYR A 31 11.55 0.04 -1.70
N ALA A 32 12.09 -0.65 -2.70
CA ALA A 32 11.91 -2.09 -2.86
C ALA A 32 12.37 -2.86 -1.61
N ALA A 33 11.68 -3.96 -1.31
CA ALA A 33 12.04 -4.83 -0.20
C ALA A 33 13.48 -5.35 -0.37
N ARG A 34 14.25 -5.31 0.71
CA ARG A 34 15.63 -5.78 0.73
C ARG A 34 15.69 -7.31 0.68
N GLU A 35 16.75 -7.84 0.08
CA GLU A 35 17.04 -9.27 0.14
C GLU A 35 17.07 -9.77 1.60
N GLY A 36 16.35 -10.85 1.88
CA GLY A 36 16.20 -11.38 3.24
C GLY A 36 15.14 -10.68 4.11
N SER A 37 14.36 -9.74 3.56
CA SER A 37 13.17 -9.21 4.24
C SER A 37 12.15 -10.32 4.48
N TRP A 38 11.66 -10.41 5.72
CA TRP A 38 10.62 -11.38 6.11
C TRP A 38 9.21 -10.93 5.71
N SER A 39 9.06 -9.71 5.18
CA SER A 39 7.79 -9.21 4.68
C SER A 39 7.47 -9.80 3.32
N ARG A 40 6.23 -10.24 3.11
CA ARG A 40 5.72 -10.65 1.79
C ARG A 40 5.45 -9.47 0.85
N LEU A 41 5.54 -8.24 1.36
CA LEU A 41 5.31 -7.03 0.57
C LEU A 41 6.53 -6.73 -0.31
N PRO A 42 6.33 -6.23 -1.55
CA PRO A 42 7.42 -5.93 -2.47
C PRO A 42 8.22 -4.68 -2.09
N VAL A 43 7.80 -3.94 -1.05
CA VAL A 43 8.41 -2.69 -0.59
C VAL A 43 8.65 -2.69 0.91
N GLU A 44 9.60 -1.85 1.35
CA GLU A 44 9.92 -1.65 2.76
C GLU A 44 8.82 -0.88 3.50
N ILE A 45 8.31 -1.45 4.60
CA ILE A 45 7.18 -0.87 5.36
C ILE A 45 7.64 0.30 6.25
N GLU A 46 8.85 0.23 6.82
CA GLU A 46 9.31 1.22 7.79
C GLU A 46 9.48 2.64 7.21
N PRO A 47 10.02 2.83 5.98
CA PRO A 47 9.99 4.12 5.31
C PRO A 47 8.58 4.70 5.23
N LEU A 48 7.61 3.93 4.72
CA LEU A 48 6.23 4.38 4.65
C LEU A 48 5.67 4.74 6.03
N ARG A 49 5.93 3.92 7.06
CA ARG A 49 5.48 4.22 8.43
C ARG A 49 6.04 5.56 8.92
N ARG A 50 7.34 5.79 8.73
CA ARG A 50 8.02 7.00 9.18
C ARG A 50 7.48 8.24 8.47
N GLU A 51 7.42 8.22 7.13
CA GLU A 51 7.07 9.40 6.33
C GLU A 51 5.57 9.72 6.38
N ALA A 52 4.72 8.69 6.37
CA ALA A 52 3.28 8.86 6.60
C ALA A 52 2.93 9.21 8.05
N GLN A 53 3.89 9.16 8.98
CA GLN A 53 3.66 9.20 10.42
C GLN A 53 2.51 8.25 10.86
N ALA A 54 2.58 7.02 10.36
CA ALA A 54 1.67 5.97 10.80
C ALA A 54 1.99 5.57 12.25
N LYS A 55 0.95 5.28 13.03
CA LYS A 55 1.10 4.94 14.46
C LYS A 55 1.89 3.65 14.70
N SER A 56 1.93 2.75 13.72
CA SER A 56 2.59 1.45 13.81
C SER A 56 2.94 0.90 12.42
N LEU A 57 3.88 -0.04 12.37
CA LEU A 57 4.16 -0.83 11.17
C LEU A 57 2.91 -1.53 10.62
N THR A 58 2.04 -2.05 11.49
CA THR A 58 0.77 -2.66 11.10
C THR A 58 -0.14 -1.67 10.38
N THR A 59 -0.19 -0.41 10.81
CA THR A 59 -1.00 0.61 10.15
C THR A 59 -0.46 0.93 8.75
N ALA A 60 0.86 1.05 8.60
CA ALA A 60 1.49 1.27 7.30
C ALA A 60 1.30 0.06 6.38
N ARG A 61 1.44 -1.16 6.91
CA ARG A 61 1.16 -2.42 6.22
C ARG A 61 -0.26 -2.43 5.64
N LYS A 62 -1.27 -2.02 6.42
CA LYS A 62 -2.66 -1.95 5.95
C LYS A 62 -2.87 -1.00 4.77
N TYR A 63 -2.04 0.03 4.62
CA TYR A 63 -2.06 0.88 3.44
C TYR A 63 -1.56 0.14 2.20
N LEU A 64 -0.47 -0.63 2.35
CA LEU A 64 0.13 -1.44 1.30
C LEU A 64 -0.69 -2.69 0.94
N GLU A 65 -1.52 -3.17 1.87
CA GLU A 65 -2.44 -4.29 1.66
C GLU A 65 -3.84 -3.83 1.20
N GLY A 66 -4.06 -2.51 1.09
CA GLY A 66 -5.35 -1.95 0.67
C GLY A 66 -6.48 -2.10 1.70
N GLU A 67 -6.17 -2.52 2.93
CA GLU A 67 -7.12 -2.67 4.03
C GLU A 67 -7.54 -1.33 4.64
N ALA A 68 -6.71 -0.29 4.49
CA ALA A 68 -6.97 1.03 5.04
C ALA A 68 -6.48 2.13 4.11
N LEU A 69 -7.18 3.28 4.15
CA LEU A 69 -6.76 4.50 3.50
C LEU A 69 -6.19 5.49 4.53
N PRO A 70 -5.03 6.13 4.29
CA PRO A 70 -4.52 7.17 5.16
C PRO A 70 -5.47 8.39 5.18
N ARG A 71 -5.48 9.12 6.30
CA ARG A 71 -6.19 10.41 6.39
C ARG A 71 -5.50 11.44 5.48
N ARG A 72 -6.23 12.48 5.05
CA ARG A 72 -5.75 13.54 4.14
C ARG A 72 -4.33 14.05 4.45
N HIS A 73 -4.07 14.48 5.68
CA HIS A 73 -2.74 15.00 6.07
C HIS A 73 -1.60 13.96 5.94
N ARG A 74 -1.91 12.66 6.01
CA ARG A 74 -0.91 11.61 5.77
C ARG A 74 -0.75 11.34 4.27
N LEU A 75 -1.84 11.38 3.51
CA LEU A 75 -1.79 11.27 2.05
C LEU A 75 -0.94 12.38 1.44
N GLU A 76 -1.14 13.62 1.86
CA GLU A 76 -0.34 14.77 1.40
C GLU A 76 1.15 14.57 1.68
N ARG A 77 1.50 14.01 2.85
CA ARG A 77 2.89 13.71 3.20
C ARG A 77 3.49 12.56 2.43
N ILE A 78 2.70 11.50 2.19
CA ILE A 78 3.13 10.38 1.36
C ILE A 78 3.39 10.87 -0.07
N ALA A 79 2.49 11.71 -0.60
CA ALA A 79 2.62 12.31 -1.92
C ALA A 79 3.87 13.21 -2.02
N GLU A 80 4.08 14.09 -1.04
CA GLU A 80 5.27 14.94 -0.94
C GLU A 80 6.56 14.10 -0.87
N TRP A 81 6.58 13.04 -0.04
CA TRP A 81 7.73 12.15 0.10
C TRP A 81 8.04 11.37 -1.19
N LEU A 82 7.02 10.87 -1.89
CA LEU A 82 7.16 10.10 -3.13
C LEU A 82 7.24 10.98 -4.38
N ASN A 83 7.07 12.30 -4.23
CA ASN A 83 7.06 13.27 -5.32
C ASN A 83 5.99 12.97 -6.41
N VAL A 84 4.75 12.70 -5.98
CA VAL A 84 3.58 12.38 -6.84
C VAL A 84 2.37 13.29 -6.58
#